data_AF-A0A6N8B9C3-F1
#
_entry.id   AF-A0A6N8B9C3-F1
#
_cell.length_a   1.000
_cell.length_b   1.000
_cell.length_c   1.000
_cell.angle_alpha   90.00
_cell.angle_beta   90.00
_cell.angle_gamma   90.00
#
_symmetry.space_group_name_H-M   'P 1'
#
loop_
_entity.id
_entity.type
_entity.pdbx_description
1 polymer ?
#
loop_
_entity_poly.entity_id
_entity_poly.type
_entity_poly.pdbx_seq_one_letter_code
_entity_poly.pdbx_strand_id
1 'polypeptide(L)' 'MFDVICYRLKGHLQYQSEVVPAGTPVNQAIENIQNVEETLRFTGYSNEGEAKEFIKKFHSDSSQ' A
#
# COMPACT_ATOMS: atom_id res chain seq x y z
N MET A 1 -8.48 -8.90 10.08
CA MET A 1 -7.05 -8.57 9.95
C MET A 1 -6.83 -8.03 8.56
N PHE A 2 -5.98 -7.01 8.43
CA PHE A 2 -5.79 -6.24 7.21
C PHE A 2 -4.31 -6.12 6.90
N ASP A 3 -4.02 -5.98 5.61
CA ASP A 3 -2.69 -5.66 5.09
C ASP A 3 -2.77 -4.32 4.36
N VAL A 4 -1.64 -3.65 4.22
CA VAL A 4 -1.47 -2.46 3.40
C VAL A 4 -0.53 -2.79 2.26
N ILE A 5 -0.96 -2.53 1.04
CA ILE A 5 -0.12 -2.63 -0.14
C ILE A 5 0.20 -1.22 -0.59
N CYS A 6 1.48 -0.86 -0.56
CA CYS A 6 1.97 0.38 -1.14
C CYS A 6 2.62 0.07 -2.49
N TYR A 7 2.33 0.85 -3.52
CA TYR A 7 2.95 0.70 -4.83
C TYR A 7 3.34 2.04 -5.42
N ARG A 8 4.47 2.08 -6.14
CA ARG A 8 4.93 3.25 -6.88
C ARG A 8 4.80 3.00 -8.37
N LEU A 9 4.27 3.98 -9.09
CA LEU A 9 4.20 3.92 -10.54
C LEU A 9 5.46 4.50 -11.17
N LYS A 10 5.86 3.97 -12.32
CA LYS A 10 6.98 4.48 -13.10
C LYS A 10 6.76 5.95 -13.45
N GLY A 11 7.70 6.81 -13.09
CA GLY A 11 7.60 8.25 -13.29
C GLY A 11 6.77 9.01 -12.24
N HIS A 12 6.24 8.31 -11.23
CA HIS A 12 5.61 8.92 -10.05
C HIS A 12 6.59 8.90 -8.88
N LEU A 13 6.75 10.04 -8.21
CA LEU A 13 7.62 10.17 -7.04
C LEU A 13 6.98 9.62 -5.76
N GLN A 14 5.64 9.53 -5.72
CA GLN A 14 4.89 9.16 -4.53
C GLN A 14 4.36 7.74 -4.64
N TYR A 15 4.35 7.03 -3.50
CA TYR A 15 3.65 5.76 -3.36
C TYR A 15 2.15 6.00 -3.22
N GLN A 16 1.37 5.14 -3.86
CA GLN A 16 -0.04 4.96 -3.57
C GLN A 16 -0.18 3.78 -2.61
N SER A 17 -1.23 3.78 -1.79
CA SER A 17 -1.42 2.76 -0.76
C SER A 17 -2.87 2.35 -0.68
N GLU A 18 -3.11 1.04 -0.57
CA GLU A 18 -4.43 0.47 -0.44
C GLU A 18 -4.50 -0.47 0.77
N VAL A 19 -5.60 -0.40 1.52
CA VAL A 19 -5.90 -1.34 2.60
C VAL A 19 -6.65 -2.51 2.01
N VAL A 20 -6.11 -3.71 2.18
CA VAL A 20 -6.70 -4.94 1.65
C VAL A 20 -6.95 -5.94 2.79
N PRO A 21 -7.88 -6.89 2.62
CA PRO A 21 -8.04 -8.00 3.56
C PRO A 21 -6.71 -8.75 3.72
N ALA A 22 -6.38 -9.17 4.94
CA ALA A 22 -5.14 -9.90 5.17
C ALA A 22 -5.10 -11.18 4.32
N GLY A 23 -3.95 -11.44 3.71
CA GLY A 23 -3.77 -12.58 2.81
C GLY A 23 -4.10 -12.29 1.34
N THR A 24 -4.64 -11.11 1.01
CA THR A 24 -4.87 -10.71 -0.39
C THR A 24 -3.54 -10.71 -1.16
N PRO A 25 -3.45 -11.42 -2.30
CA PRO A 25 -2.25 -11.44 -3.11
C PRO A 25 -2.01 -10.07 -3.76
N VAL A 26 -0.75 -9.63 -3.77
CA VAL A 26 -0.38 -8.30 -4.31
C VAL A 26 -0.84 -8.14 -5.74
N ASN A 27 -0.65 -9.17 -6.58
CA ASN A 27 -1.08 -9.15 -7.98
C ASN A 27 -2.57 -8.89 -8.15
N GLN A 28 -3.42 -9.28 -7.20
CA GLN A 28 -4.85 -9.01 -7.25
C GLN A 28 -5.17 -7.57 -6.83
N ALA A 29 -4.47 -7.04 -5.82
CA ALA A 29 -4.66 -5.66 -5.36
C ALA A 29 -4.21 -4.63 -6.41
N ILE A 30 -3.16 -4.93 -7.18
CA ILE A 30 -2.64 -4.05 -8.23
C ILE A 30 -2.93 -4.55 -9.65
N GLU A 31 -3.85 -5.51 -9.83
CA GLU A 31 -4.12 -6.19 -11.10
C GLU A 31 -4.38 -5.22 -12.25
N ASN A 32 -5.14 -4.16 -11.97
CA ASN A 32 -5.58 -3.19 -12.95
C ASN A 32 -4.63 -1.97 -13.07
N ILE A 33 -3.50 -2.02 -12.38
CA ILE A 33 -2.57 -0.91 -12.27
C ILE A 33 -1.38 -1.16 -13.19
N GLN A 34 -1.32 -0.39 -14.26
CA GLN A 34 -0.21 -0.47 -15.21
C GLN A 34 0.97 0.38 -14.74
N ASN A 35 2.17 0.02 -15.19
CA ASN A 35 3.42 0.73 -14.89
C ASN A 35 3.80 0.74 -13.40
N VAL A 36 3.44 -0.29 -12.64
CA VAL A 36 3.97 -0.45 -11.28
C VAL A 36 5.47 -0.71 -11.37
N GLU A 37 6.26 0.13 -10.70
CA GLU A 37 7.71 0.04 -10.62
C GLU A 37 8.15 -0.69 -9.35
N GLU A 38 7.46 -0.43 -8.24
CA GLU A 38 7.77 -1.03 -6.95
C GLU A 38 6.50 -1.32 -6.15
N THR A 39 6.51 -2.41 -5.39
CA THR A 39 5.44 -2.80 -4.47
C THR A 39 6.00 -3.19 -3.12
N LEU A 40 5.38 -2.69 -2.06
CA LEU A 40 5.67 -3.00 -0.66
C LEU A 40 4.39 -3.53 0.00
N ARG A 41 4.53 -4.55 0.84
CA ARG A 41 3.43 -5.11 1.62
C ARG A 41 3.73 -5.00 3.11
N PHE A 42 2.77 -4.45 3.84
CA PHE A 42 2.81 -4.35 5.29
C PHE A 42 1.64 -5.17 5.85
N THR A 43 1.94 -6.08 6.76
CA THR A 43 0.96 -7.00 7.36
C THR A 43 0.91 -6.81 8.86
N GLY A 44 -0.20 -7.15 9.50
CA GLY A 44 -0.27 -7.12 10.98
C GLY A 44 -1.35 -6.20 11.55
N TYR A 45 -2.18 -5.57 10.72
CA TYR A 45 -3.18 -4.62 11.22
C TYR A 45 -4.44 -5.35 11.67
N SER A 46 -4.90 -5.09 12.90
CA SER A 46 -6.08 -5.78 13.45
C SER A 46 -7.36 -5.25 12.81
N ASN A 47 -7.39 -3.95 12.51
CA ASN A 47 -8.51 -3.25 11.89
C ASN A 47 -8.06 -2.28 10.78
N GLU A 48 -9.02 -1.83 9.95
CA GLU A 48 -8.75 -0.85 8.89
C GLU A 48 -8.23 0.49 9.40
N GLY A 49 -8.61 0.90 10.61
CA GLY A 49 -8.19 2.17 11.21
C GLY A 49 -6.68 2.23 11.41
N GLU A 50 -6.11 1.16 11.99
CA GLU A 50 -4.65 1.02 12.15
C GLU A 50 -3.91 1.03 10.81
N ALA A 51 -4.46 0.33 9.81
CA ALA A 51 -3.91 0.30 8.46
C ALA A 51 -3.94 1.71 7.80
N LYS A 52 -5.03 2.45 7.95
CA LYS A 52 -5.18 3.83 7.44
C LYS A 52 -4.24 4.81 8.17
N GLU A 53 -4.04 4.65 9.48
CA GLU A 53 -3.07 5.44 10.23
C GLU A 53 -1.64 5.19 9.76
N PHE A 54 -1.29 3.94 9.45
CA PHE A 54 0.00 3.61 8.86
C PHE A 54 0.20 4.31 7.51
N ILE A 55 -0.79 4.27 6.61
CA ILE A 55 -0.72 4.92 5.29
C ILE A 55 -0.43 6.42 5.44
N LYS A 56 -1.12 7.11 6.35
CA LYS A 56 -0.90 8.54 6.61
C LYS A 56 0.53 8.83 7.05
N LYS A 57 1.08 8.02 7.96
CA LYS A 57 2.47 8.15 8.42
C LYS A 57 3.46 7.87 7.29
N PHE A 58 3.23 6.81 6.52
CA PHE A 58 4.07 6.40 5.40
C PHE A 58 4.16 7.49 4.31
N HIS A 59 3.04 8.15 3.96
CA HIS A 59 3.04 9.26 3.00
C HIS A 59 3.69 10.52 3.53
N SER A 60 3.56 10.79 4.84
CA SER A 60 4.24 11.92 5.49
C SER A 60 5.75 11.74 5.50
N ASP A 61 6.24 10.50 5.71
CA ASP A 61 7.67 10.17 5.75
C ASP A 61 8.27 10.12 4.33
N SER A 62 7.54 9.56 3.37
CA SER A 62 7.97 9.47 1.96
C SER A 62 7.99 10.81 1.22
N SER A 63 7.46 11.89 1.83
CA SER A 63 7.43 13.25 1.26
C SER A 63 8.57 14.16 1.77
N GLN A 64 9.53 13.61 2.54
CA GLN A 64 10.70 14.36 3.02
C GLN A 64 11.95 14.14 2.18
#